data_AF-A0A7V0V1I9-F1
#
_entry.id   AF-A0A7V0V1I9-F1
#
_cell.length_a   1.000
_cell.length_b   1.000
_cell.length_c   1.000
_cell.angle_alpha   90.00
_cell.angle_beta   90.00
_cell.angle_gamma   90.00
#
_symmetry.space_group_name_H-M   'P 1'
#
loop_
_entity.id
_entity.type
_entity.pdbx_description
1 polymer ?
#
loop_
_entity_poly.entity_id
_entity_poly.type
_entity_poly.pdbx_seq_one_letter_code
_entity_poly.pdbx_strand_id
1 'polypeptide(L)'
;LGVAISPVRDVLGWAISSNPDIPLYWAASCSGIFRSENSGRTWRHCSLGLSMPVLTCLAVAPNGMLFAGAMDGSLYYSDDFGKSWRAGAVPEGLRSPVSAIVASPDFRYDRTAFAATLSGRLLVTRDRGATWSDCSLETRGFPVLALAAGPNWEEQQPLFAAARGRVYASADGGCTWEATGLAVDDDVVTAVSVSPSYDTDRTLFAGTERGEVFRTGDGGHTWTRLHAPGSGGYVAALWVDPNSGHAGRVVCAIDARVYVSSDRGDSWALCAQLPGAILALAGDERSLLAGLHEAGVWESLDGGRSWHSVSGGLAARGLVHLGVSSGGELYAWGPTEGVWVSRNGGEPLGEVAGVDGAPPARRGCGRSPGRPRSDAAWHPSLL
;
A
#
# COMPACT_ATOMS: atom_id res chain seq x y z
N LEU A 1 14.87 35.58 -15.41
CA LEU A 1 15.21 34.39 -14.59
C LEU A 1 13.98 34.03 -13.78
N GLY A 2 13.02 33.33 -14.41
CA GLY A 2 11.79 32.90 -13.77
C GLY A 2 12.03 31.55 -13.10
N VAL A 3 11.88 31.51 -11.79
CA VAL A 3 11.93 30.30 -10.97
C VAL A 3 10.82 29.36 -11.46
N ALA A 4 11.20 28.20 -11.99
CA ALA A 4 10.28 27.12 -12.28
C ALA A 4 9.80 26.55 -10.94
N ILE A 5 8.57 26.89 -10.56
CA ILE A 5 7.86 26.18 -9.50
C ILE A 5 7.38 24.89 -10.15
N SER A 6 7.92 23.74 -9.70
CA SER A 6 7.47 22.41 -10.12
C SER A 6 5.97 22.28 -9.85
N PRO A 7 5.14 21.82 -10.81
CA PRO A 7 3.77 21.46 -10.49
C PRO A 7 3.79 20.28 -9.49
N VAL A 8 2.90 20.36 -8.50
CA VAL A 8 2.80 19.43 -7.36
C VAL A 8 2.37 18.04 -7.87
N ARG A 9 3.14 17.01 -7.53
CA ARG A 9 3.14 15.65 -8.10
C ARG A 9 2.89 14.60 -7.01
N ASP A 10 2.01 14.92 -6.06
CA ASP A 10 2.02 14.25 -4.75
C ASP A 10 1.09 13.05 -4.64
N VAL A 11 1.40 11.89 -5.23
CA VAL A 11 0.57 10.69 -5.12
C VAL A 11 0.93 9.86 -3.87
N LEU A 12 0.00 9.78 -2.91
CA LEU A 12 0.16 9.17 -1.59
C LEU A 12 -0.50 7.79 -1.48
N GLY A 13 -1.23 7.34 -2.50
CA GLY A 13 -1.85 6.02 -2.52
C GLY A 13 -2.37 5.68 -3.91
N TRP A 14 -2.53 4.40 -4.20
CA TRP A 14 -3.09 3.95 -5.47
C TRP A 14 -3.85 2.67 -5.33
N ALA A 15 -4.59 2.39 -6.39
CA ALA A 15 -5.51 1.31 -6.47
C ALA A 15 -5.62 0.88 -7.93
N ILE A 16 -5.59 -0.42 -8.19
CA ILE A 16 -5.81 -1.01 -9.52
C ILE A 16 -7.00 -1.94 -9.43
N SER A 17 -7.85 -1.89 -10.46
CA SER A 17 -8.99 -2.80 -10.56
C SER A 17 -8.52 -4.24 -10.48
N SER A 18 -9.16 -4.97 -9.58
CA SER A 18 -9.03 -6.42 -9.42
C SER A 18 -9.68 -7.21 -10.56
N ASN A 19 -10.51 -6.56 -11.39
CA ASN A 19 -11.13 -7.19 -12.55
C ASN A 19 -10.33 -6.86 -13.85
N PRO A 20 -9.73 -7.86 -14.53
CA PRO A 20 -9.00 -7.66 -15.78
C PRO A 20 -9.80 -7.04 -16.93
N ASP A 21 -11.11 -7.26 -16.95
CA ASP A 21 -11.98 -6.74 -18.02
C ASP A 21 -12.34 -5.26 -17.81
N ILE A 22 -12.00 -4.70 -16.65
CA ILE A 22 -12.33 -3.34 -16.24
C ILE A 22 -11.04 -2.60 -15.88
N PRO A 23 -10.34 -1.96 -16.85
CA PRO A 23 -9.04 -1.32 -16.65
C PRO A 23 -9.20 0.04 -15.95
N LEU A 24 -9.66 0.01 -14.70
CA LEU A 24 -9.82 1.18 -13.84
C LEU A 24 -8.66 1.30 -12.86
N TYR A 25 -8.23 2.54 -12.67
CA TYR A 25 -7.06 2.89 -11.87
C TYR A 25 -7.36 4.16 -11.07
N TRP A 26 -6.79 4.25 -9.87
CA TRP A 26 -7.06 5.35 -8.93
C TRP A 26 -5.80 5.83 -8.23
N ALA A 27 -5.68 7.15 -8.10
CA ALA A 27 -4.59 7.86 -7.45
C ALA A 27 -5.13 8.65 -6.26
N ALA A 28 -4.55 8.52 -5.08
CA ALA A 28 -4.76 9.45 -3.97
C ALA A 28 -3.59 10.44 -3.94
N SER A 29 -3.88 11.73 -3.79
CA SER A 29 -2.87 12.79 -3.74
C SER A 29 -3.18 13.83 -2.66
N CYS A 30 -2.23 14.71 -2.32
CA CYS A 30 -2.48 15.87 -1.44
C CYS A 30 -3.64 16.75 -1.93
N SER A 31 -3.92 16.72 -3.24
CA SER A 31 -4.99 17.48 -3.89
C SER A 31 -6.30 16.70 -4.06
N GLY A 32 -6.36 15.49 -3.51
CA GLY A 32 -7.49 14.58 -3.55
C GLY A 32 -7.27 13.41 -4.51
N ILE A 33 -8.34 12.77 -4.96
CA ILE A 33 -8.30 11.51 -5.70
C ILE A 33 -8.48 11.74 -7.20
N PHE A 34 -7.78 10.96 -8.01
CA PHE A 34 -7.90 10.93 -9.47
C PHE A 34 -8.24 9.52 -9.93
N ARG A 35 -8.91 9.44 -11.08
CA ARG A 35 -9.33 8.19 -11.71
C ARG A 35 -8.92 8.14 -13.18
N SER A 36 -8.53 6.96 -13.64
CA SER A 36 -8.28 6.67 -15.06
C SER A 36 -9.10 5.49 -15.53
N GLU A 37 -9.65 5.60 -16.75
CA GLU A 37 -10.44 4.57 -17.45
C GLU A 37 -9.70 3.98 -18.66
N ASN A 38 -8.46 4.39 -18.87
CA ASN A 38 -7.70 4.04 -20.05
C ASN A 38 -6.29 3.61 -19.67
N SER A 39 -6.18 2.80 -18.63
CA SER A 39 -4.89 2.26 -18.21
C SER A 39 -3.90 3.32 -17.81
N GLY A 40 -4.34 4.33 -17.07
CA GLY A 40 -3.51 5.45 -16.70
C GLY A 40 -2.91 6.12 -17.93
N ARG A 41 -3.69 6.51 -18.95
CA ARG A 41 -3.21 7.45 -20.00
C ARG A 41 -3.65 8.87 -19.70
N THR A 42 -4.86 9.00 -19.18
CA THR A 42 -5.42 10.27 -18.76
C THR A 42 -6.10 10.08 -17.42
N TRP A 43 -5.97 11.10 -16.58
CA TRP A 43 -6.58 11.15 -15.27
C TRP A 43 -7.66 12.21 -15.21
N ARG A 44 -8.70 11.92 -14.43
CA ARG A 44 -9.74 12.87 -14.08
C ARG A 44 -9.71 13.05 -12.57
N HIS A 45 -9.63 14.29 -12.12
CA HIS A 45 -9.81 14.61 -10.70
C HIS A 45 -11.22 14.21 -10.27
N CYS A 46 -11.30 13.42 -9.22
CA CYS A 46 -12.51 12.81 -8.69
C CYS A 46 -12.46 12.85 -7.17
N SER A 47 -12.44 14.07 -6.62
CA SER A 47 -12.40 14.33 -5.17
C SER A 47 -13.73 14.80 -4.61
N LEU A 48 -14.80 14.63 -5.38
CA LEU A 48 -16.12 15.05 -4.95
C LEU A 48 -16.49 14.28 -3.68
N GLY A 49 -16.68 15.01 -2.57
CA GLY A 49 -17.07 14.44 -1.27
C GLY A 49 -15.91 14.07 -0.34
N LEU A 50 -14.66 14.29 -0.76
CA LEU A 50 -13.52 14.31 0.16
C LEU A 50 -13.49 15.67 0.90
N SER A 51 -13.39 15.65 2.23
CA SER A 51 -12.67 16.72 2.92
C SER A 51 -11.19 16.57 2.54
N MET A 52 -10.36 17.61 2.63
CA MET A 52 -8.97 17.58 2.13
C MET A 52 -7.93 17.29 3.23
N PRO A 53 -7.91 16.14 3.94
CA PRO A 53 -6.74 15.74 4.69
C PRO A 53 -5.72 15.05 3.77
N VAL A 54 -4.47 15.04 4.21
CA VAL A 54 -3.37 14.31 3.57
C VAL A 54 -3.72 12.82 3.59
N LEU A 55 -4.03 12.22 2.44
CA LEU A 55 -4.29 10.79 2.30
C LEU A 55 -3.00 10.00 2.53
N THR A 56 -3.05 8.87 3.20
CA THR A 56 -1.85 8.08 3.57
C THR A 56 -1.81 6.71 2.90
N CYS A 57 -2.97 6.18 2.49
CA CYS A 57 -3.06 4.90 1.83
C CYS A 57 -4.35 4.80 1.01
N LEU A 58 -4.35 3.89 0.03
CA LEU A 58 -5.50 3.54 -0.79
C LEU A 58 -5.55 2.02 -0.94
N ALA A 59 -6.76 1.45 -0.97
CA ALA A 59 -6.97 0.02 -1.18
C ALA A 59 -8.15 -0.21 -2.13
N VAL A 60 -8.09 -1.33 -2.86
CA VAL A 60 -9.15 -1.79 -3.78
C VAL A 60 -9.70 -3.12 -3.30
N ALA A 61 -11.01 -3.22 -3.31
CA ALA A 61 -11.67 -4.49 -3.12
C ALA A 61 -11.80 -5.28 -4.44
N PRO A 62 -11.98 -6.61 -4.38
CA PRO A 62 -12.23 -7.47 -5.55
C PRO A 62 -13.39 -7.06 -6.49
N ASN A 63 -14.33 -6.23 -6.03
CA ASN A 63 -15.42 -5.70 -6.85
C ASN A 63 -15.19 -4.27 -7.37
N GLY A 64 -14.02 -3.68 -7.13
CA GLY A 64 -13.66 -2.32 -7.53
C GLY A 64 -14.14 -1.22 -6.57
N MET A 65 -14.69 -1.56 -5.39
CA MET A 65 -14.84 -0.58 -4.30
C MET A 65 -13.46 -0.08 -3.87
N LEU A 66 -13.40 1.19 -3.51
CA LEU A 66 -12.17 1.82 -3.05
C LEU A 66 -12.28 2.29 -1.62
N PHE A 67 -11.14 2.29 -0.93
CA PHE A 67 -10.97 2.84 0.40
C PHE A 67 -9.75 3.74 0.43
N ALA A 68 -9.88 4.90 1.07
CA ALA A 68 -8.75 5.80 1.31
C ALA A 68 -8.64 6.10 2.80
N GLY A 69 -7.42 6.01 3.32
CA GLY A 69 -7.08 6.43 4.69
C GLY A 69 -6.34 7.76 4.68
N ALA A 70 -6.45 8.51 5.77
CA ALA A 70 -5.85 9.83 5.91
C ALA A 70 -5.05 9.98 7.21
N MET A 71 -4.19 11.01 7.22
CA MET A 71 -3.32 11.35 8.35
C MET A 71 -4.12 11.81 9.59
N ASP A 72 -5.29 12.40 9.40
CA ASP A 72 -6.19 12.80 10.50
C ASP A 72 -7.06 11.64 11.03
N GLY A 73 -6.89 10.43 10.47
CA GLY A 73 -7.71 9.26 10.79
C GLY A 73 -9.07 9.22 10.12
N SER A 74 -9.34 10.10 9.16
CA SER A 74 -10.52 9.97 8.30
C SER A 74 -10.38 8.77 7.36
N LEU A 75 -11.48 8.03 7.20
CA LEU A 75 -11.61 6.93 6.24
C LEU A 75 -12.67 7.30 5.22
N TYR A 76 -12.38 7.08 3.94
CA TYR A 76 -13.28 7.36 2.83
C TYR A 76 -13.50 6.10 2.01
N TYR A 77 -14.64 6.05 1.33
CA TYR A 77 -14.96 4.97 0.42
C TYR A 77 -15.60 5.50 -0.87
N SER A 78 -15.52 4.70 -1.92
CA SER A 78 -16.14 4.99 -3.21
C SER A 78 -16.69 3.72 -3.87
N ASP A 79 -17.99 3.74 -4.15
CA ASP A 79 -18.76 2.67 -4.80
C ASP A 79 -18.94 2.88 -6.31
N ASP A 80 -18.53 4.05 -6.82
CA ASP A 80 -18.68 4.45 -8.22
C ASP A 80 -17.34 4.47 -8.96
N PHE A 81 -16.44 3.60 -8.50
CA PHE A 81 -15.09 3.50 -9.03
C PHE A 81 -14.36 4.82 -8.87
N GLY A 82 -14.35 5.43 -7.69
CA GLY A 82 -13.56 6.61 -7.38
C GLY A 82 -14.01 7.89 -8.06
N LYS A 83 -15.20 7.95 -8.67
CA LYS A 83 -15.74 9.19 -9.27
C LYS A 83 -16.20 10.17 -8.18
N SER A 84 -16.77 9.64 -7.11
CA SER A 84 -17.14 10.37 -5.90
C SER A 84 -16.79 9.56 -4.66
N TRP A 85 -16.60 10.27 -3.57
CA TRP A 85 -16.15 9.72 -2.30
C TRP A 85 -17.10 10.13 -1.19
N ARG A 86 -17.22 9.26 -0.20
CA ARG A 86 -18.00 9.51 1.00
C ARG A 86 -17.11 9.24 2.20
N ALA A 87 -17.19 10.11 3.20
CA ALA A 87 -16.55 9.86 4.47
C ALA A 87 -17.29 8.73 5.19
N GLY A 88 -16.54 7.74 5.66
CA GLY A 88 -17.01 6.74 6.60
C GLY A 88 -17.14 7.34 8.00
N ALA A 89 -18.16 6.93 8.73
CA ALA A 89 -18.32 7.34 10.12
C ALA A 89 -17.31 6.58 11.00
N VAL A 90 -16.23 7.28 11.38
CA VAL A 90 -15.25 6.83 12.37
C VAL A 90 -15.55 7.51 13.71
N PRO A 91 -15.81 6.76 14.80
CA PRO A 91 -15.98 7.31 16.13
C PRO A 91 -14.77 8.18 16.52
N GLU A 92 -15.02 9.36 17.10
CA GLU A 92 -13.99 10.36 17.37
C GLU A 92 -12.81 9.79 18.19
N GLY A 93 -13.11 9.00 19.22
CA GLY A 93 -12.10 8.36 20.05
C GLY A 93 -11.25 7.30 19.35
N LEU A 94 -11.59 6.88 18.13
CA LEU A 94 -10.87 5.89 17.33
C LEU A 94 -10.01 6.50 16.21
N ARG A 95 -10.11 7.82 15.96
CA ARG A 95 -9.38 8.49 14.88
C ARG A 95 -7.88 8.54 15.17
N SER A 96 -7.09 8.08 14.20
CA SER A 96 -5.63 8.08 14.24
C SER A 96 -5.10 7.91 12.82
N PRO A 97 -3.90 8.44 12.47
CA PRO A 97 -3.32 8.25 11.15
C PRO A 97 -3.41 6.80 10.66
N VAL A 98 -4.01 6.62 9.48
CA VAL A 98 -4.21 5.30 8.89
C VAL A 98 -2.90 4.86 8.23
N SER A 99 -2.39 3.69 8.59
CA SER A 99 -1.12 3.14 8.08
C SER A 99 -1.32 2.15 6.93
N ALA A 100 -2.37 1.33 6.98
CA ALA A 100 -2.67 0.34 5.95
C ALA A 100 -4.17 0.04 5.90
N ILE A 101 -4.67 -0.35 4.72
CA ILE A 101 -6.04 -0.83 4.54
C ILE A 101 -5.99 -2.13 3.74
N VAL A 102 -6.82 -3.10 4.13
CA VAL A 102 -7.02 -4.35 3.38
C VAL A 102 -8.52 -4.64 3.26
N ALA A 103 -8.99 -4.97 2.07
CA ALA A 103 -10.34 -5.46 1.84
C ALA A 103 -10.35 -6.99 1.92
N SER A 104 -11.47 -7.58 2.35
CA SER A 104 -11.64 -9.03 2.29
C SER A 104 -11.54 -9.55 0.85
N PRO A 105 -10.98 -10.76 0.64
CA PRO A 105 -11.05 -11.44 -0.65
C PRO A 105 -12.48 -11.66 -1.15
N ASP A 106 -13.45 -11.78 -0.24
CA ASP A 106 -14.88 -11.94 -0.56
C ASP A 106 -15.69 -10.66 -0.42
N PHE A 107 -15.05 -9.49 -0.54
CA PHE A 107 -15.69 -8.17 -0.34
C PHE A 107 -17.00 -7.99 -1.12
N ARG A 108 -17.10 -8.64 -2.28
CA ARG A 108 -18.32 -8.64 -3.10
C ARG A 108 -19.56 -9.09 -2.32
N TYR A 109 -19.38 -10.04 -1.41
CA TYR A 109 -20.42 -10.68 -0.62
C TYR A 109 -20.49 -10.09 0.79
N ASP A 110 -19.36 -10.03 1.50
CA ASP A 110 -19.33 -9.69 2.93
C ASP A 110 -19.18 -8.20 3.22
N ARG A 111 -18.71 -7.42 2.24
CA ARG A 111 -18.53 -5.96 2.32
C ARG A 111 -17.53 -5.53 3.40
N THR A 112 -16.58 -6.41 3.74
CA THR A 112 -15.68 -6.23 4.87
C THR A 112 -14.34 -5.60 4.48
N ALA A 113 -13.90 -4.57 5.19
CA ALA A 113 -12.53 -4.06 5.08
C ALA A 113 -11.98 -3.66 6.44
N PHE A 114 -10.65 -3.64 6.56
CA PHE A 114 -9.93 -3.31 7.77
C PHE A 114 -8.95 -2.17 7.53
N ALA A 115 -8.79 -1.30 8.53
CA ALA A 115 -7.88 -0.17 8.50
C ALA A 115 -6.99 -0.17 9.76
N ALA A 116 -5.69 -0.33 9.57
CA ALA A 116 -4.68 -0.23 10.63
C ALA A 116 -4.33 1.23 10.90
N THR A 117 -3.99 1.53 12.16
CA THR A 117 -3.61 2.88 12.57
C THR A 117 -2.24 2.91 13.27
N LEU A 118 -1.63 4.11 13.27
CA LEU A 118 -0.39 4.35 14.01
C LEU A 118 -0.59 4.39 15.54
N SER A 119 -1.82 4.55 16.02
CA SER A 119 -2.13 4.34 17.45
C SER A 119 -2.19 2.87 17.85
N GLY A 120 -1.97 1.95 16.91
CA GLY A 120 -2.00 0.51 17.15
C GLY A 120 -3.40 -0.08 17.19
N ARG A 121 -4.41 0.67 16.73
CA ARG A 121 -5.79 0.18 16.62
C ARG A 121 -6.01 -0.40 15.23
N LEU A 122 -7.00 -1.27 15.16
CA LEU A 122 -7.53 -1.80 13.92
C LEU A 122 -9.01 -1.47 13.87
N LEU A 123 -9.45 -0.89 12.76
CA LEU A 123 -10.85 -0.59 12.51
C LEU A 123 -11.40 -1.56 11.48
N VAL A 124 -12.69 -1.88 11.59
CA VAL A 124 -13.40 -2.73 10.64
C VAL A 124 -14.65 -2.01 10.13
N THR A 125 -14.91 -2.16 8.84
CA THR A 125 -16.21 -1.91 8.25
C THR A 125 -16.82 -3.22 7.77
N ARG A 126 -18.15 -3.35 7.92
CA ARG A 126 -18.95 -4.46 7.38
C ARG A 126 -20.06 -3.96 6.45
N ASP A 127 -20.04 -2.67 6.12
CA ASP A 127 -21.07 -1.97 5.36
C ASP A 127 -20.49 -1.14 4.22
N ARG A 128 -19.37 -1.60 3.64
CA ARG A 128 -18.67 -0.97 2.52
C ARG A 128 -18.03 0.38 2.86
N GLY A 129 -17.61 0.58 4.10
CA GLY A 129 -16.93 1.77 4.57
C GLY A 129 -17.85 2.88 5.07
N ALA A 130 -19.17 2.67 5.10
CA ALA A 130 -20.12 3.66 5.58
C ALA A 130 -19.96 3.90 7.08
N THR A 131 -19.74 2.85 7.86
CA THR A 131 -19.40 2.92 9.28
C THR A 131 -18.16 2.08 9.59
N TRP A 132 -17.37 2.58 10.53
CA TRP A 132 -16.18 1.91 11.05
C TRP A 132 -16.30 1.74 12.54
N SER A 133 -15.96 0.55 13.03
CA SER A 133 -15.92 0.23 14.45
C SER A 133 -14.56 -0.31 14.83
N ASP A 134 -14.28 -0.31 16.13
CA ASP A 134 -13.06 -0.94 16.66
C ASP A 134 -13.08 -2.45 16.38
N CYS A 135 -11.91 -2.99 16.09
CA CYS A 135 -11.68 -4.41 15.77
C CYS A 135 -10.92 -5.12 16.91
N SER A 136 -10.97 -4.58 18.14
CA SER A 136 -10.51 -5.18 19.40
C SER A 136 -9.08 -5.75 19.42
N LEU A 137 -8.18 -5.26 18.57
CA LEU A 137 -6.77 -5.65 18.60
C LEU A 137 -6.01 -4.80 19.63
N GLU A 138 -5.52 -5.44 20.69
CA GLU A 138 -4.73 -4.77 21.72
C GLU A 138 -3.23 -4.89 21.45
N THR A 139 -2.67 -3.89 20.78
CA THR A 139 -1.23 -3.74 20.57
C THR A 139 -0.53 -2.94 21.67
N ARG A 140 -1.25 -2.52 22.72
CA ARG A 140 -0.76 -1.58 23.76
C ARG A 140 -0.25 -0.25 23.20
N GLY A 141 -0.85 0.21 22.10
CA GLY A 141 -0.52 1.49 21.47
C GLY A 141 0.64 1.43 20.47
N PHE A 142 1.20 0.25 20.19
CA PHE A 142 2.22 0.10 19.17
C PHE A 142 1.60 0.08 17.77
N PRO A 143 2.14 0.85 16.80
CA PRO A 143 1.61 0.92 15.45
C PRO A 143 1.41 -0.46 14.82
N VAL A 144 0.29 -0.61 14.10
CA VAL A 144 0.09 -1.74 13.19
C VAL A 144 0.64 -1.32 11.83
N LEU A 145 1.69 -1.98 11.37
CA LEU A 145 2.43 -1.56 10.18
C LEU A 145 2.04 -2.33 8.91
N ALA A 146 1.57 -3.56 9.06
CA ALA A 146 1.13 -4.37 7.93
C ALA A 146 -0.11 -5.18 8.29
N LEU A 147 -0.98 -5.37 7.29
CA LEU A 147 -2.14 -6.24 7.33
C LEU A 147 -2.09 -7.20 6.16
N ALA A 148 -2.53 -8.44 6.37
CA ALA A 148 -2.72 -9.40 5.29
C ALA A 148 -3.98 -10.23 5.53
N ALA A 149 -4.89 -10.24 4.54
CA ALA A 149 -6.02 -11.15 4.51
C ALA A 149 -5.62 -12.42 3.74
N GLY A 150 -5.89 -13.58 4.32
CA GLY A 150 -5.55 -14.87 3.72
C GLY A 150 -6.66 -15.41 2.80
N PRO A 151 -6.36 -16.50 2.05
CA PRO A 151 -7.33 -17.21 1.24
C PRO A 151 -8.35 -17.97 2.10
N ASN A 152 -9.35 -18.58 1.46
CA ASN A 152 -10.46 -19.28 2.12
C ASN A 152 -11.23 -18.38 3.12
N TRP A 153 -11.50 -17.16 2.69
CA TRP A 153 -12.14 -16.14 3.51
C TRP A 153 -13.58 -16.50 3.87
N GLU A 154 -14.35 -17.12 2.98
CA GLU A 154 -15.72 -17.57 3.25
C GLU A 154 -15.85 -18.48 4.49
N GLU A 155 -14.86 -19.33 4.74
CA GLU A 155 -14.91 -20.31 5.84
C GLU A 155 -14.20 -19.84 7.11
N GLN A 156 -13.02 -19.24 6.98
CA GLN A 156 -12.09 -19.02 8.10
C GLN A 156 -11.75 -17.54 8.32
N GLN A 157 -12.09 -16.65 7.38
CA GLN A 157 -11.79 -15.21 7.43
C GLN A 157 -10.39 -14.88 8.00
N PRO A 158 -9.32 -15.54 7.53
CA PRO A 158 -8.02 -15.44 8.17
C PRO A 158 -7.42 -14.05 7.93
N LEU A 159 -7.01 -13.38 9.01
CA LEU A 159 -6.45 -12.04 8.96
C LEU A 159 -5.24 -11.94 9.88
N PHE A 160 -4.20 -11.25 9.40
CA PHE A 160 -2.95 -11.09 10.13
C PHE A 160 -2.58 -9.62 10.25
N ALA A 161 -2.02 -9.25 11.41
CA ALA A 161 -1.55 -7.91 11.70
C ALA A 161 -0.13 -7.95 12.28
N ALA A 162 0.75 -7.12 11.72
CA ALA A 162 2.11 -6.94 12.22
C ALA A 162 2.19 -5.70 13.12
N ALA A 163 2.67 -5.89 14.34
CA ALA A 163 2.94 -4.81 15.30
C ALA A 163 4.22 -5.14 16.09
N ARG A 164 4.66 -4.25 16.98
CA ARG A 164 5.97 -4.34 17.70
C ARG A 164 6.36 -5.78 18.09
N GLY A 165 7.37 -6.32 17.39
CA GLY A 165 7.95 -7.64 17.62
C GLY A 165 6.98 -8.83 17.50
N ARG A 166 5.75 -8.65 17.01
CA ARG A 166 4.69 -9.66 17.03
C ARG A 166 3.88 -9.69 15.74
N VAL A 167 3.38 -10.87 15.42
CA VAL A 167 2.28 -11.07 14.49
C VAL A 167 1.06 -11.51 15.28
N TYR A 168 -0.09 -10.91 14.99
CA TYR A 168 -1.38 -11.28 15.53
C TYR A 168 -2.20 -11.95 14.42
N ALA A 169 -2.97 -12.96 14.78
CA ALA A 169 -3.85 -13.69 13.88
C ALA A 169 -5.29 -13.60 14.37
N SER A 170 -6.21 -13.51 13.42
CA SER A 170 -7.64 -13.68 13.61
C SER A 170 -8.14 -14.76 12.66
N ALA A 171 -9.03 -15.62 13.15
CA ALA A 171 -9.69 -16.68 12.39
C ALA A 171 -11.21 -16.46 12.31
N ASP A 172 -11.67 -15.24 12.56
CA ASP A 172 -13.08 -14.86 12.61
C ASP A 172 -13.33 -13.46 12.04
N GLY A 173 -12.49 -13.04 11.09
CA GLY A 173 -12.64 -11.76 10.40
C GLY A 173 -12.43 -10.56 11.32
N GLY A 174 -11.44 -10.66 12.21
CA GLY A 174 -11.04 -9.62 13.15
C GLY A 174 -11.94 -9.47 14.38
N CYS A 175 -12.87 -10.39 14.65
CA CYS A 175 -13.68 -10.30 15.86
C CYS A 175 -12.85 -10.60 17.12
N THR A 176 -11.96 -11.57 17.02
CA THR A 176 -10.98 -11.92 18.05
C THR A 176 -9.58 -12.03 17.47
N TRP A 177 -8.58 -11.77 18.32
CA TRP A 177 -7.18 -11.76 17.96
C TRP A 177 -6.35 -12.52 18.97
N GLU A 178 -5.42 -13.31 18.45
CA GLU A 178 -4.44 -14.02 19.24
C GLU A 178 -3.03 -13.63 18.79
N ALA A 179 -2.13 -13.44 19.75
CA ALA A 179 -0.73 -13.31 19.42
C ALA A 179 -0.21 -14.67 18.94
N THR A 180 0.43 -14.67 17.77
CA THR A 180 1.15 -15.85 17.27
C THR A 180 2.39 -16.14 18.13
N GLY A 181 3.04 -17.28 17.90
CA GLY A 181 4.29 -17.65 18.55
C GLY A 181 5.50 -16.77 18.18
N LEU A 182 5.35 -15.83 17.23
CA LEU A 182 6.44 -14.90 16.89
C LEU A 182 6.55 -13.84 17.99
N ALA A 183 7.69 -13.83 18.65
CA ALA A 183 8.08 -12.80 19.59
C ALA A 183 9.55 -12.44 19.33
N VAL A 184 9.77 -11.21 18.85
CA VAL A 184 11.09 -10.65 18.59
C VAL A 184 11.34 -9.51 19.56
N ASP A 185 12.41 -9.60 20.35
CA ASP A 185 12.74 -8.58 21.35
C ASP A 185 13.45 -7.38 20.70
N ASP A 186 13.06 -6.17 21.13
CA ASP A 186 13.62 -4.89 20.67
C ASP A 186 13.66 -4.69 19.14
N ASP A 187 12.70 -5.30 18.44
CA ASP A 187 12.51 -5.17 16.99
C ASP A 187 11.03 -4.96 16.65
N VAL A 188 10.76 -4.58 15.40
CA VAL A 188 9.43 -4.34 14.88
C VAL A 188 9.18 -5.24 13.68
N VAL A 189 8.04 -5.91 13.64
CA VAL A 189 7.59 -6.63 12.45
C VAL A 189 7.00 -5.60 11.49
N THR A 190 7.64 -5.45 10.34
CA THR A 190 7.33 -4.41 9.34
C THR A 190 6.54 -4.95 8.17
N ALA A 191 6.64 -6.25 7.91
CA ALA A 191 5.96 -6.92 6.80
C ALA A 191 5.37 -8.26 7.26
N VAL A 192 4.18 -8.58 6.75
CA VAL A 192 3.56 -9.89 6.84
C VAL A 192 3.01 -10.26 5.47
N SER A 193 3.23 -11.51 5.04
CA SER A 193 2.76 -12.02 3.75
C SER A 193 2.21 -13.43 3.94
N VAL A 194 1.09 -13.72 3.28
CA VAL A 194 0.33 -14.98 3.44
C VAL A 194 0.53 -15.83 2.20
N SER A 195 0.77 -17.13 2.37
CA SER A 195 0.80 -18.07 1.25
C SER A 195 -0.54 -18.08 0.50
N PRO A 196 -0.57 -18.04 -0.84
CA PRO A 196 -1.78 -18.27 -1.62
C PRO A 196 -2.46 -19.63 -1.31
N SER A 197 -1.69 -20.59 -0.78
CA SER A 197 -2.17 -21.93 -0.37
C SER A 197 -2.27 -22.08 1.15
N TYR A 198 -2.44 -20.98 1.89
CA TYR A 198 -2.49 -20.98 3.36
C TYR A 198 -3.52 -21.94 3.97
N ASP A 199 -4.62 -22.22 3.25
CA ASP A 199 -5.62 -23.20 3.65
C ASP A 199 -5.03 -24.62 3.82
N THR A 200 -4.01 -24.96 3.02
CA THR A 200 -3.34 -26.26 3.04
C THR A 200 -1.98 -26.23 3.74
N ASP A 201 -1.15 -25.23 3.49
CA ASP A 201 0.24 -25.19 3.96
C ASP A 201 0.43 -24.36 5.24
N ARG A 202 -0.61 -23.63 5.66
CA ARG A 202 -0.62 -22.73 6.82
C ARG A 202 0.61 -21.83 6.90
N THR A 203 1.16 -21.45 5.74
CA THR A 203 2.43 -20.77 5.62
C THR A 203 2.27 -19.25 5.63
N LEU A 204 3.02 -18.59 6.53
CA LEU A 204 3.14 -17.14 6.58
C LEU A 204 4.63 -16.76 6.61
N PHE A 205 4.92 -15.58 6.10
CA PHE A 205 6.22 -14.94 6.21
C PHE A 205 6.11 -13.62 6.95
N ALA A 206 7.08 -13.34 7.80
CA ALA A 206 7.19 -12.07 8.52
C ALA A 206 8.60 -11.50 8.37
N GLY A 207 8.70 -10.18 8.21
CA GLY A 207 9.94 -9.45 8.07
C GLY A 207 10.07 -8.40 9.16
N THR A 208 11.29 -8.14 9.62
CA THR A 208 11.55 -7.15 10.68
C THR A 208 12.37 -5.95 10.24
N GLU A 209 12.34 -4.89 11.05
CA GLU A 209 13.15 -3.69 10.85
C GLU A 209 14.66 -3.98 10.89
N ARG A 210 15.12 -5.02 11.59
CA ARG A 210 16.54 -5.40 11.63
C ARG A 210 16.98 -6.41 10.56
N GLY A 211 16.07 -6.82 9.68
CA GLY A 211 16.44 -7.62 8.50
C GLY A 211 16.19 -9.11 8.70
N GLU A 212 15.46 -9.47 9.75
CA GLU A 212 15.15 -10.86 10.05
C GLU A 212 13.90 -11.27 9.29
N VAL A 213 13.95 -12.47 8.69
CA VAL A 213 12.80 -13.08 8.02
C VAL A 213 12.42 -14.33 8.79
N PHE A 214 11.15 -14.49 9.07
CA PHE A 214 10.59 -15.63 9.77
C PHE A 214 9.54 -16.32 8.89
N ARG A 215 9.42 -17.64 9.05
CA ARG A 215 8.38 -18.45 8.44
C ARG A 215 7.70 -19.31 9.49
N THR A 216 6.39 -19.42 9.38
CA THR A 216 5.59 -20.48 10.01
C THR A 216 5.05 -21.40 8.92
N GLY A 217 4.85 -22.68 9.23
CA GLY A 217 4.10 -23.64 8.41
C GLY A 217 2.95 -24.27 9.19
N ASP A 218 2.58 -23.68 10.32
CA ASP A 218 1.55 -24.18 11.23
C ASP A 218 0.53 -23.08 11.59
N GLY A 219 0.44 -22.00 10.81
CA GLY A 219 -0.54 -20.93 11.02
C GLY A 219 -0.15 -19.95 12.10
N GLY A 220 1.14 -19.88 12.43
CA GLY A 220 1.70 -18.94 13.39
C GLY A 220 1.91 -19.51 14.79
N HIS A 221 1.68 -20.80 15.05
CA HIS A 221 1.95 -21.38 16.37
C HIS A 221 3.46 -21.40 16.65
N THR A 222 4.26 -21.79 15.66
CA THR A 222 5.72 -21.75 15.73
C THR A 222 6.30 -21.03 14.54
N TRP A 223 7.40 -20.31 14.80
CA TRP A 223 8.11 -19.56 13.78
C TRP A 223 9.57 -19.99 13.74
N THR A 224 10.03 -20.27 12.53
CA THR A 224 11.43 -20.53 12.25
C THR A 224 12.04 -19.27 11.66
N ARG A 225 13.09 -18.78 12.29
CA ARG A 225 13.93 -17.74 11.69
C ARG A 225 14.62 -18.32 10.47
N LEU A 226 14.40 -17.70 9.32
CA LEU A 226 15.07 -18.06 8.08
C LEU A 226 16.45 -17.40 8.04
N HIS A 227 17.45 -18.16 7.58
CA HIS A 227 18.81 -17.66 7.44
C HIS A 227 18.93 -16.92 6.09
N ALA A 228 18.22 -15.81 5.95
CA ALA A 228 18.41 -14.91 4.82
C ALA A 228 19.84 -14.33 4.88
N PRO A 229 20.64 -14.34 3.79
CA PRO A 229 21.98 -13.81 3.77
C PRO A 229 21.96 -12.30 4.04
N GLY A 230 22.91 -11.82 4.84
CA GLY A 230 23.07 -10.39 5.14
C GLY A 230 22.34 -9.93 6.40
N SER A 231 22.83 -10.35 7.56
CA SER A 231 22.39 -9.81 8.85
C SER A 231 22.57 -8.28 8.89
N GLY A 232 21.48 -7.56 9.14
CA GLY A 232 21.44 -6.09 9.20
C GLY A 232 20.80 -5.46 7.96
N GLY A 233 19.70 -4.74 8.16
CA GLY A 233 18.99 -3.96 7.14
C GLY A 233 17.48 -3.99 7.35
N TYR A 234 16.73 -3.06 6.76
CA TYR A 234 15.27 -2.98 6.93
C TYR A 234 14.54 -3.92 5.96
N VAL A 235 13.74 -4.89 6.46
CA VAL A 235 12.85 -5.67 5.57
C VAL A 235 11.68 -4.76 5.16
N ALA A 236 11.74 -4.24 3.94
CA ALA A 236 10.73 -3.33 3.42
C ALA A 236 9.49 -4.05 2.90
N ALA A 237 9.69 -5.22 2.27
CA ALA A 237 8.59 -5.97 1.67
C ALA A 237 8.94 -7.46 1.51
N LEU A 238 7.88 -8.27 1.60
CA LEU A 238 7.90 -9.69 1.30
C LEU A 238 6.82 -9.98 0.28
N TRP A 239 7.22 -10.53 -0.86
CA TRP A 239 6.30 -10.95 -1.91
C TRP A 239 6.36 -12.47 -2.05
N VAL A 240 5.20 -13.12 -1.99
CA VAL A 240 5.04 -14.56 -2.21
C VAL A 240 4.40 -14.74 -3.57
N ASP A 241 5.01 -15.60 -4.39
CA ASP A 241 4.56 -15.81 -5.76
C ASP A 241 3.15 -16.42 -5.78
N PRO A 242 2.15 -15.73 -6.36
CA PRO A 242 0.75 -16.16 -6.37
C PRO A 242 0.54 -17.47 -7.12
N ASN A 243 1.44 -17.80 -8.05
CA ASN A 243 1.37 -18.98 -8.90
C ASN A 243 2.27 -20.13 -8.43
N SER A 244 3.02 -19.88 -7.36
CA SER A 244 3.87 -20.92 -6.81
C SER A 244 2.97 -21.94 -6.13
N GLY A 245 2.70 -23.05 -6.82
CA GLY A 245 2.24 -24.27 -6.17
C GLY A 245 3.28 -24.73 -5.14
N HIS A 246 3.57 -26.03 -5.08
CA HIS A 246 4.48 -26.53 -4.03
C HIS A 246 5.95 -26.05 -4.10
N ALA A 247 6.33 -25.20 -5.06
CA ALA A 247 7.68 -24.62 -5.17
C ALA A 247 7.90 -23.36 -4.30
N GLY A 248 6.83 -22.63 -3.93
CA GLY A 248 6.86 -21.53 -2.95
C GLY A 248 7.98 -20.50 -3.12
N ARG A 249 7.99 -19.76 -4.24
CA ARG A 249 8.95 -18.67 -4.45
C ARG A 249 8.62 -17.50 -3.52
N VAL A 250 9.66 -16.94 -2.90
CA VAL A 250 9.54 -15.76 -2.05
C VAL A 250 10.61 -14.75 -2.44
N VAL A 251 10.23 -13.49 -2.58
CA VAL A 251 11.15 -12.38 -2.79
C VAL A 251 11.14 -11.50 -1.56
N CYS A 252 12.34 -11.24 -1.02
CA CYS A 252 12.54 -10.39 0.14
C CYS A 252 13.42 -9.20 -0.25
N ALA A 253 12.91 -8.00 0.03
CA ALA A 253 13.65 -6.75 -0.12
C ALA A 253 14.21 -6.31 1.24
N ILE A 254 15.54 -6.21 1.33
CA ILE A 254 16.26 -5.73 2.52
C ILE A 254 17.14 -4.56 2.11
N ASP A 255 16.79 -3.36 2.56
CA ASP A 255 17.35 -2.10 2.03
C ASP A 255 17.33 -2.11 0.49
N ALA A 256 18.48 -2.00 -0.17
CA ALA A 256 18.63 -2.04 -1.63
C ALA A 256 18.80 -3.45 -2.22
N ARG A 257 18.82 -4.49 -1.39
CA ARG A 257 19.14 -5.87 -1.81
C ARG A 257 17.87 -6.68 -2.03
N VAL A 258 17.87 -7.46 -3.10
CA VAL A 258 16.80 -8.41 -3.45
C VAL A 258 17.30 -9.82 -3.24
N TYR A 259 16.66 -10.52 -2.32
CA TYR A 259 16.87 -11.94 -2.09
C TYR A 259 15.71 -12.74 -2.67
N VAL A 260 16.04 -13.77 -3.44
CA VAL A 260 15.04 -14.70 -3.98
C VAL A 260 15.26 -16.07 -3.39
N SER A 261 14.20 -16.62 -2.84
CA SER A 261 14.09 -18.02 -2.47
C SER A 261 13.23 -18.74 -3.52
N SER A 262 13.65 -19.94 -3.92
CA SER A 262 12.85 -20.85 -4.75
C SER A 262 12.35 -22.08 -3.98
N ASP A 263 12.47 -22.07 -2.65
CA ASP A 263 12.19 -23.20 -1.76
C ASP A 263 11.52 -22.76 -0.43
N ARG A 264 10.56 -21.84 -0.51
CA ARG A 264 9.84 -21.28 0.66
C ARG A 264 10.72 -20.63 1.73
N GLY A 265 11.91 -20.18 1.37
CA GLY A 265 12.80 -19.42 2.25
C GLY A 265 13.78 -20.30 3.01
N ASP A 266 13.88 -21.59 2.68
CA ASP A 266 14.92 -22.48 3.22
C ASP A 266 16.31 -22.05 2.76
N SER A 267 16.43 -21.60 1.50
CA SER A 267 17.63 -21.00 0.95
C SER A 267 17.34 -19.74 0.14
N TRP A 268 18.30 -18.83 0.14
CA TRP A 268 18.17 -17.53 -0.49
C TRP A 268 19.38 -17.22 -1.35
N ALA A 269 19.13 -16.71 -2.55
CA ALA A 269 20.14 -16.13 -3.40
C ALA A 269 20.02 -14.60 -3.34
N LEU A 270 21.13 -13.91 -3.08
CA LEU A 270 21.22 -12.48 -3.39
C LEU A 270 21.23 -12.34 -4.92
N CYS A 271 20.10 -11.94 -5.49
CA CYS A 271 19.92 -11.86 -6.92
C CYS A 271 20.26 -10.49 -7.48
N ALA A 272 19.99 -9.43 -6.71
CA ALA A 272 20.31 -8.08 -7.13
C ALA A 272 20.64 -7.17 -5.94
N GLN A 273 21.48 -6.17 -6.21
CA GLN A 273 21.61 -4.99 -5.38
C GLN A 273 21.27 -3.80 -6.27
N LEU A 274 20.14 -3.17 -5.97
CA LEU A 274 19.61 -2.07 -6.75
C LEU A 274 20.26 -0.74 -6.30
N PRO A 275 20.17 0.35 -7.08
CA PRO A 275 20.90 1.58 -6.79
C PRO A 275 20.28 2.46 -5.68
N GLY A 276 19.29 1.95 -4.93
CA GLY A 276 18.62 2.67 -3.85
C GLY A 276 17.81 1.72 -2.96
N ALA A 277 17.43 2.18 -1.76
CA ALA A 277 16.66 1.38 -0.81
C ALA A 277 15.28 1.04 -1.39
N ILE A 278 14.90 -0.23 -1.40
CA ILE A 278 13.59 -0.69 -1.85
C ILE A 278 12.58 -0.36 -0.75
N LEU A 279 11.43 0.16 -1.16
CA LEU A 279 10.37 0.62 -0.26
C LEU A 279 9.10 -0.22 -0.38
N ALA A 280 8.88 -0.81 -1.55
CA ALA A 280 7.74 -1.67 -1.82
C ALA A 280 8.09 -2.72 -2.87
N LEU A 281 7.40 -3.85 -2.80
CA LEU A 281 7.34 -4.86 -3.85
C LEU A 281 5.87 -5.11 -4.21
N ALA A 282 5.59 -5.25 -5.49
CA ALA A 282 4.29 -5.68 -5.99
C ALA A 282 4.48 -6.46 -7.28
N GLY A 283 3.78 -7.57 -7.45
CA GLY A 283 3.98 -8.43 -8.61
C GLY A 283 2.86 -9.42 -8.82
N ASP A 284 2.79 -9.93 -10.04
CA ASP A 284 1.90 -11.01 -10.47
C ASP A 284 2.72 -12.21 -10.97
N GLU A 285 2.09 -13.11 -11.73
CA GLU A 285 2.73 -14.30 -12.28
C GLU A 285 3.83 -13.99 -13.33
N ARG A 286 3.85 -12.77 -13.88
CA ARG A 286 4.66 -12.38 -15.04
C ARG A 286 5.73 -11.35 -14.68
N SER A 287 5.43 -10.43 -13.77
CA SER A 287 6.29 -9.29 -13.45
C SER A 287 6.28 -8.97 -11.97
N LEU A 288 7.43 -8.55 -11.47
CA LEU A 288 7.64 -8.03 -10.13
C LEU A 288 8.25 -6.63 -10.23
N LEU A 289 7.67 -5.69 -9.49
CA LEU A 289 8.15 -4.32 -9.37
C LEU A 289 8.83 -4.08 -8.04
N ALA A 290 9.88 -3.25 -8.07
CA ALA A 290 10.52 -2.67 -6.90
C ALA A 290 10.56 -1.14 -7.04
N GLY A 291 10.09 -0.44 -6.02
CA GLY A 291 10.06 1.00 -5.92
C GLY A 291 11.17 1.43 -4.98
N LEU A 292 12.11 2.22 -5.45
CA LEU A 292 13.37 2.48 -4.74
C LEU A 292 13.51 3.95 -4.37
N HIS A 293 13.99 4.22 -3.17
CA HIS A 293 14.36 5.55 -2.73
C HIS A 293 15.42 6.18 -3.65
N GLU A 294 15.09 7.31 -4.28
CA GLU A 294 15.86 8.13 -5.22
C GLU A 294 16.39 7.42 -6.48
N ALA A 295 16.05 6.14 -6.67
CA ALA A 295 16.56 5.30 -7.75
C ALA A 295 15.46 4.75 -8.68
N GLY A 296 14.23 5.24 -8.50
CA GLY A 296 13.12 5.02 -9.40
C GLY A 296 12.50 3.64 -9.26
N VAL A 297 12.04 3.09 -10.38
CA VAL A 297 11.27 1.85 -10.42
C VAL A 297 12.00 0.85 -11.28
N TRP A 298 12.10 -0.34 -10.72
CA TRP A 298 12.78 -1.46 -11.31
C TRP A 298 11.78 -2.58 -11.51
N GLU A 299 11.93 -3.29 -12.63
CA GLU A 299 11.10 -4.43 -12.97
C GLU A 299 11.98 -5.68 -13.08
N SER A 300 11.40 -6.80 -12.66
CA SER A 300 11.89 -8.14 -12.91
C SER A 300 10.82 -8.98 -13.61
N LEU A 301 11.23 -9.64 -14.68
CA LEU A 301 10.39 -10.58 -15.48
C LEU A 301 10.72 -12.04 -15.20
N ASP A 302 11.65 -12.30 -14.29
CA ASP A 302 12.20 -13.62 -14.00
C ASP A 302 12.09 -13.98 -12.51
N GLY A 303 11.12 -13.36 -11.82
CA GLY A 303 10.80 -13.65 -10.42
C GLY A 303 11.77 -13.05 -9.42
N GLY A 304 12.27 -11.85 -9.70
CA GLY A 304 13.18 -11.09 -8.85
C GLY A 304 14.67 -11.39 -9.05
N ARG A 305 15.04 -12.17 -10.08
CA ARG A 305 16.43 -12.63 -10.28
C ARG A 305 17.29 -11.60 -11.00
N SER A 306 16.74 -10.97 -12.02
CA SER A 306 17.34 -9.83 -12.69
C SER A 306 16.36 -8.68 -12.75
N TRP A 307 16.92 -7.47 -12.76
CA TRP A 307 16.15 -6.24 -12.69
C TRP A 307 16.68 -5.25 -13.71
N HIS A 308 15.78 -4.54 -14.37
CA HIS A 308 16.13 -3.39 -15.19
C HIS A 308 15.31 -2.19 -14.76
N SER A 309 15.94 -1.01 -14.84
CA SER A 309 15.21 0.23 -14.63
C SER A 309 14.20 0.39 -15.75
N VAL A 310 12.94 0.54 -15.37
CA VAL A 310 11.87 0.89 -16.29
C VAL A 310 11.58 2.37 -16.24
N SER A 311 12.34 3.18 -15.50
CA SER A 311 11.83 4.46 -15.04
C SER A 311 12.66 5.68 -15.44
N GLY A 312 13.67 5.50 -16.30
CA GLY A 312 14.75 6.46 -16.61
C GLY A 312 14.48 7.93 -16.25
N GLY A 313 14.85 8.35 -15.03
CA GLY A 313 14.69 9.72 -14.54
C GLY A 313 13.65 9.93 -13.42
N LEU A 314 12.84 8.93 -13.10
CA LEU A 314 12.03 8.87 -11.88
C LEU A 314 12.93 8.80 -10.65
N ALA A 315 13.07 9.90 -9.90
CA ALA A 315 13.72 9.91 -8.60
C ALA A 315 12.64 9.72 -7.53
N ALA A 316 12.44 8.48 -7.11
CA ALA A 316 11.43 8.08 -6.14
C ALA A 316 11.77 8.56 -4.72
N ARG A 317 11.36 9.77 -4.33
CA ARG A 317 11.63 10.38 -3.02
C ARG A 317 10.49 10.06 -2.06
N GLY A 318 10.83 9.37 -0.97
CA GLY A 318 9.83 8.90 0.01
C GLY A 318 9.14 7.61 -0.43
N LEU A 319 7.96 7.31 0.14
CA LEU A 319 7.22 6.06 -0.11
C LEU A 319 6.73 5.99 -1.56
N VAL A 320 7.46 5.24 -2.40
CA VAL A 320 6.96 4.80 -3.70
C VAL A 320 6.22 3.50 -3.53
N HIS A 321 5.00 3.50 -4.03
CA HIS A 321 4.15 2.34 -4.04
C HIS A 321 4.01 1.86 -5.48
N LEU A 322 3.71 0.57 -5.60
CA LEU A 322 3.72 -0.14 -6.87
C LEU A 322 2.48 -1.00 -7.00
N GLY A 323 2.07 -1.24 -8.25
CA GLY A 323 0.94 -2.09 -8.54
C GLY A 323 1.08 -2.68 -9.93
N VAL A 324 0.59 -3.90 -10.08
CA VAL A 324 0.52 -4.61 -11.35
C VAL A 324 -0.95 -4.85 -11.66
N SER A 325 -1.38 -4.47 -12.87
CA SER A 325 -2.71 -4.80 -13.36
C SER A 325 -2.74 -6.24 -13.85
N SER A 326 -3.91 -6.85 -13.84
CA SER A 326 -4.12 -8.20 -14.38
C SER A 326 -3.89 -8.32 -15.89
N GLY A 327 -3.79 -7.19 -16.61
CA GLY A 327 -3.33 -7.14 -18.00
C GLY A 327 -1.80 -7.17 -18.14
N GLY A 328 -1.06 -7.15 -17.03
CA GLY A 328 0.40 -7.05 -16.98
C GLY A 328 0.93 -5.62 -17.13
N GLU A 329 0.06 -4.61 -17.02
CA GLU A 329 0.51 -3.20 -17.00
C GLU A 329 1.07 -2.87 -15.62
N LEU A 330 2.21 -2.19 -15.60
CA LEU A 330 2.95 -1.86 -14.41
C LEU A 330 2.72 -0.41 -14.02
N TYR A 331 2.51 -0.15 -12.74
CA TYR A 331 2.29 1.18 -12.21
C TYR A 331 3.25 1.48 -11.08
N ALA A 332 3.76 2.70 -11.12
CA ALA A 332 4.51 3.27 -10.02
C ALA A 332 4.06 4.70 -9.76
N TRP A 333 4.00 5.06 -8.49
CA TRP A 333 3.59 6.38 -8.08
C TRP A 333 4.19 6.76 -6.74
N GLY A 334 4.28 8.06 -6.51
CA GLY A 334 4.77 8.60 -5.25
C GLY A 334 4.55 10.10 -5.11
N PRO A 335 4.90 10.65 -3.92
CA PRO A 335 4.61 12.02 -3.54
C PRO A 335 5.39 13.08 -4.31
N THR A 336 6.42 12.75 -5.08
CA THR A 336 7.14 13.76 -5.88
C THR A 336 7.22 13.40 -7.36
N GLU A 337 6.79 12.19 -7.69
CA GLU A 337 6.99 11.55 -8.97
C GLU A 337 5.76 11.66 -9.86
N GLY A 338 4.56 11.74 -9.27
CA GLY A 338 3.31 11.58 -10.02
C GLY A 338 3.04 10.11 -10.34
N VAL A 339 2.46 9.84 -11.50
CA VAL A 339 2.04 8.49 -11.90
C VAL A 339 2.74 8.07 -13.17
N TRP A 340 3.18 6.83 -13.16
CA TRP A 340 3.93 6.26 -14.25
C TRP A 340 3.41 4.88 -14.60
N VAL A 341 3.34 4.58 -15.90
CA VAL A 341 2.84 3.30 -16.41
C VAL A 341 3.76 2.70 -17.47
N SER A 342 3.98 1.38 -17.39
CA SER A 342 4.63 0.58 -18.43
C SER A 342 3.67 -0.49 -18.89
N ARG A 343 3.59 -0.71 -20.20
CA ARG A 343 2.53 -1.53 -20.82
C ARG A 343 2.99 -2.91 -21.23
N ASN A 344 4.29 -3.09 -21.40
CA ASN A 344 4.91 -4.35 -21.77
C ASN A 344 6.20 -4.43 -20.95
N GLY A 345 6.28 -5.33 -19.99
CA GLY A 345 7.38 -5.38 -19.05
C GLY A 345 8.75 -5.38 -19.72
N GLY A 346 9.43 -4.23 -19.69
CA GLY A 346 10.59 -3.91 -20.53
C GLY A 346 10.56 -2.52 -21.18
N GLU A 347 9.39 -1.94 -21.45
CA GLU A 347 9.27 -0.57 -21.93
C GLU A 347 9.46 0.43 -20.78
N PRO A 348 10.17 1.55 -20.98
CA PRO A 348 10.23 2.60 -19.98
C PRO A 348 8.83 3.11 -19.63
N LEU A 349 8.54 3.15 -18.34
CA LEU A 349 7.51 3.94 -17.70
C LEU A 349 7.44 5.32 -18.35
N GLY A 350 6.27 5.65 -18.87
CA GLY A 350 5.91 6.99 -19.31
C GLY A 350 5.14 7.72 -18.23
N GLU A 351 5.37 9.03 -18.10
CA GLU A 351 4.55 9.89 -17.24
C GLU A 351 3.10 9.87 -17.75
N VAL A 352 2.17 9.69 -16.82
CA VAL A 352 0.77 9.80 -17.16
C VAL A 352 0.29 11.23 -17.05
N ALA A 353 -0.17 11.80 -18.16
CA ALA A 353 -0.74 13.13 -18.19
C ALA A 353 -2.06 13.24 -17.41
N GLY A 354 -2.27 14.39 -16.74
CA GLY A 354 -3.56 14.80 -16.19
C GLY A 354 -3.79 14.51 -14.71
N VAL A 355 -2.76 14.10 -13.96
CA VAL A 355 -2.78 14.05 -12.48
C VAL A 355 -2.43 15.42 -11.88
N ASP A 356 -2.24 16.44 -12.72
CA ASP A 356 -1.87 17.79 -12.30
C ASP A 356 -3.05 18.52 -11.65
N GLY A 357 -2.84 18.93 -10.39
CA GLY A 357 -3.81 19.71 -9.63
C GLY A 357 -3.87 21.18 -10.09
N ALA A 358 -4.81 21.51 -10.97
CA ALA A 358 -5.60 22.75 -10.91
C ALA A 358 -6.69 22.78 -12.00
N PRO A 359 -7.97 23.09 -11.68
CA PRO A 359 -8.88 23.61 -12.70
C PRO A 359 -8.35 24.95 -13.21
N PRO A 360 -8.44 25.26 -14.52
CA PRO A 360 -8.06 26.58 -15.01
C PRO A 360 -8.91 27.63 -14.30
N ALA A 361 -8.25 28.59 -13.66
CA ALA A 361 -8.93 29.75 -13.09
C ALA A 361 -9.81 30.37 -14.18
N ARG A 362 -11.14 30.32 -13.98
CA ARG A 362 -12.07 30.99 -14.88
C ARG A 362 -11.70 32.48 -14.91
N ARG A 363 -11.11 32.90 -16.02
CA ARG A 363 -10.98 34.32 -16.35
C ARG A 363 -12.39 34.88 -16.50
N GLY A 364 -12.78 35.79 -15.61
CA GLY A 364 -13.96 36.61 -15.81
C GLY A 364 -14.74 36.91 -14.54
N CYS A 365 -14.31 37.94 -13.82
CA CYS A 365 -15.18 39.07 -13.46
C CYS A 365 -14.28 40.27 -13.12
N GLY A 366 -14.51 41.38 -13.81
CA GLY A 366 -13.65 42.56 -13.80
C GLY A 366 -13.78 43.46 -12.56
N ARG A 367 -12.68 44.20 -12.33
CA ARG A 367 -12.52 45.57 -11.76
C ARG A 367 -13.63 46.08 -10.82
N SER A 368 -13.36 46.67 -9.64
CA SER A 368 -12.43 47.80 -9.36
C SER A 368 -12.27 48.01 -7.82
N PRO A 369 -11.41 48.93 -7.33
CA PRO A 369 -10.59 48.74 -6.12
C PRO A 369 -11.08 49.47 -4.84
N GLY A 370 -10.58 48.99 -3.70
CA GLY A 370 -10.52 49.72 -2.44
C GLY A 370 -9.48 49.08 -1.50
N ARG A 371 -8.42 49.82 -1.18
CA ARG A 371 -7.38 49.52 -0.17
C ARG A 371 -7.35 50.73 0.79
N PRO A 372 -6.66 50.70 1.97
CA PRO A 372 -5.99 49.57 2.64
C PRO A 372 -6.09 49.59 4.20
N ARG A 373 -5.38 48.61 4.82
CA ARG A 373 -4.77 48.56 6.16
C ARG A 373 -5.61 48.05 7.34
N SER A 374 -5.18 46.92 7.91
CA SER A 374 -4.39 46.95 9.16
C SER A 374 -3.67 45.63 9.37
N ASP A 375 -2.43 45.74 9.83
CA ASP A 375 -1.54 44.67 10.26
C ASP A 375 -2.12 43.93 11.48
N ALA A 376 -2.01 42.61 11.50
CA ALA A 376 -1.89 41.83 12.74
C ALA A 376 -1.31 40.45 12.42
N ALA A 377 -0.10 40.25 12.90
CA ALA A 377 0.61 38.98 12.92
C ALA A 377 -0.20 37.90 13.68
N TRP A 378 -0.15 36.66 13.20
CA TRP A 378 -0.54 35.49 13.98
C TRP A 378 0.60 34.48 13.98
N HIS A 379 1.19 34.32 15.16
CA HIS A 379 2.08 33.21 15.53
C HIS A 379 1.22 31.98 15.86
N PRO A 380 1.72 30.74 15.61
CA PRO A 380 0.97 29.51 15.79
C PRO A 380 1.10 28.99 17.22
N SER A 381 0.02 28.41 17.77
CA SER A 381 0.06 27.63 19.01
C SER A 381 -1.06 26.60 19.02
N LEU A 382 -0.63 25.33 19.06
CA LEU A 382 -1.19 24.22 19.85
C LEU A 382 -2.69 23.88 19.67
N LEU A 383 -2.97 22.82 18.90
CA LEU A 383 -3.38 21.49 19.40
C LEU A 383 -3.59 20.53 18.22
#